data_AF-A0A101TNM8-F1
#
_entry.id   AF-A0A101TNM8-F1
#
_cell.length_a   1.000
_cell.length_b   1.000
_cell.length_c   1.000
_cell.angle_alpha   90.00
_cell.angle_beta   90.00
_cell.angle_gamma   90.00
#
_symmetry.space_group_name_H-M   'P 1'
#
loop_
_entity.id
_entity.type
_entity.pdbx_description
1 polymer ?
#
loop_
_entity_poly.entity_id
_entity_poly.type
_entity_poly.pdbx_seq_one_letter_code
_entity_poly.pdbx_strand_id
1 'polypeptide(L)'
;MRGLTRKAVVAALAAAAVFGGLAVPGTAFAGDKNASLRVCSRSTEPVRFFLVGENQYGDWVGSRFWDIPPKGCTSAKDYWWHAGRSVEFHHRKPSTGWRWEARIISANDVRDGGEYTIWIG
;
A
#
# COMPACT_ATOMS: atom_id res chain seq x y z
N MET A 1 -18.84 -25.19 43.41
CA MET A 1 -19.35 -23.80 43.37
C MET A 1 -18.21 -22.94 42.83
N ARG A 2 -18.07 -22.81 41.50
CA ARG A 2 -18.62 -21.71 40.68
C ARG A 2 -18.30 -20.32 41.23
N GLY A 3 -17.49 -19.59 40.47
CA GLY A 3 -17.71 -18.15 40.27
C GLY A 3 -16.71 -17.24 40.97
N LEU A 4 -15.56 -17.01 40.34
CA LEU A 4 -14.87 -15.73 40.34
C LEU A 4 -14.01 -15.66 39.07
N THR A 5 -14.70 -15.63 37.93
CA THR A 5 -14.12 -15.23 36.65
C THR A 5 -13.60 -13.81 36.80
N ARG A 6 -12.28 -13.66 36.75
CA ARG A 6 -11.58 -12.39 36.84
C ARG A 6 -12.04 -11.49 35.69
N LYS A 7 -12.71 -10.40 36.06
CA LYS A 7 -12.82 -9.21 35.24
C LYS A 7 -11.40 -8.70 34.95
N ALA A 8 -11.02 -8.70 33.68
CA ALA A 8 -9.89 -7.90 33.21
C ALA A 8 -10.31 -7.26 31.88
N VAL A 9 -11.01 -6.13 32.03
CA VAL A 9 -11.17 -5.10 31.02
C VAL A 9 -9.77 -4.59 30.70
N VAL A 10 -9.34 -4.70 29.45
CA VAL A 10 -8.20 -3.95 28.89
C VAL A 10 -8.75 -3.28 27.65
N ALA A 11 -9.45 -2.15 27.81
CA ALA A 11 -8.88 -0.81 27.79
C ALA A 11 -8.21 -0.51 26.44
N ALA A 12 -8.98 0.08 25.54
CA ALA A 12 -8.50 0.67 24.31
C ALA A 12 -7.44 1.74 24.63
N LEU A 13 -6.19 1.51 24.20
CA LEU A 13 -5.14 2.52 24.28
C LEU A 13 -5.40 3.56 23.19
N ALA A 14 -6.09 4.63 23.56
CA ALA A 14 -6.11 5.89 22.82
C ALA A 14 -5.25 6.90 23.58
N ALA A 15 -4.01 7.14 23.13
CA ALA A 15 -3.27 8.38 23.37
C ALA A 15 -1.92 8.37 22.65
N ALA A 16 -1.76 9.23 21.64
CA ALA A 16 -0.67 10.20 21.53
C ALA A 16 -0.76 10.91 20.17
N ALA A 17 -1.47 12.05 20.16
CA ALA A 17 -1.19 13.09 19.19
C ALA A 17 0.14 13.78 19.58
N VAL A 18 0.71 14.51 18.61
CA VAL A 18 1.92 15.35 18.68
C VAL A 18 3.21 14.60 18.31
N PHE A 19 3.42 14.38 17.00
CA PHE A 19 4.40 15.13 16.21
C PHE A 19 4.10 14.99 14.70
N GLY A 20 3.91 16.14 14.05
CA GLY A 20 3.85 16.41 12.60
C GLY A 20 3.74 15.24 11.61
N GLY A 21 2.53 15.00 11.13
CA GLY A 21 2.25 14.17 9.96
C GLY A 21 0.90 13.50 10.13
N LEU A 22 -0.10 13.97 9.39
CA LEU A 22 -1.44 13.40 9.37
C LEU A 22 -1.37 11.89 9.07
N ALA A 23 -1.38 11.07 10.12
CA ALA A 23 -1.81 9.69 10.01
C ALA A 23 -3.30 9.77 9.69
N VAL A 24 -3.62 9.82 8.40
CA VAL A 24 -4.98 9.62 7.91
C VAL A 24 -5.48 8.35 8.58
N PRO A 25 -6.66 8.35 9.24
CA PRO A 25 -7.20 7.15 9.83
C PRO A 25 -7.39 6.12 8.72
N GLY A 26 -6.41 5.23 8.57
CA GLY A 26 -6.56 4.03 7.79
C GLY A 26 -7.60 3.20 8.53
N THR A 27 -8.77 3.06 7.94
CA THR A 27 -9.73 2.01 8.29
C THR A 27 -8.93 0.73 8.53
N ALA A 28 -8.93 0.24 9.76
CA ALA A 28 -8.29 -1.02 10.10
C ALA A 28 -9.04 -2.13 9.35
N PHE A 29 -8.55 -2.46 8.16
CA PHE A 29 -9.04 -3.58 7.38
C PHE A 29 -8.30 -4.83 7.85
N ALA A 30 -9.03 -5.76 8.45
CA ALA A 30 -8.65 -7.17 8.51
C ALA A 30 -8.84 -7.76 7.12
N GLY A 31 -7.95 -7.41 6.19
CA GLY A 31 -8.02 -7.82 4.80
C GLY A 31 -7.05 -8.97 4.53
N ASP A 32 -7.54 -10.20 4.53
CA ASP A 32 -6.77 -11.38 4.08
C ASP A 32 -6.49 -11.36 2.56
N LYS A 33 -6.93 -10.31 1.87
CA LYS A 33 -6.77 -10.17 0.42
C LYS A 33 -5.40 -9.60 0.09
N ASN A 34 -4.78 -10.17 -0.93
CA ASN A 34 -3.52 -9.71 -1.49
C ASN A 34 -3.72 -9.32 -2.94
N ALA A 35 -3.04 -8.26 -3.37
CA ALA A 35 -3.11 -7.76 -4.73
C ALA A 35 -1.73 -7.49 -5.31
N SER A 36 -1.57 -7.83 -6.59
CA SER A 36 -0.49 -7.30 -7.42
C SER A 36 -0.84 -5.90 -7.90
N LEU A 37 0.17 -5.09 -8.24
CA LEU A 37 -0.04 -3.70 -8.64
C LEU A 37 0.28 -3.49 -10.11
N ARG A 38 -0.63 -2.82 -10.82
CA ARG A 38 -0.41 -2.29 -12.17
C ARG A 38 -0.33 -0.78 -12.12
N VAL A 39 0.77 -0.24 -12.61
CA VAL A 39 0.99 1.20 -12.59
C VAL A 39 0.91 1.74 -14.00
N CYS A 40 -0.02 2.67 -14.22
CA CYS A 40 -0.26 3.33 -15.48
C CYS A 40 0.17 4.80 -15.40
N SER A 41 0.79 5.32 -16.47
CA SER A 41 1.25 6.70 -16.54
C SER A 41 0.69 7.39 -17.78
N ARG A 42 0.23 8.63 -17.65
CA ARG A 42 -0.15 9.48 -18.79
C ARG A 42 1.01 10.31 -19.34
N SER A 43 2.18 10.22 -18.70
CA SER A 43 3.42 10.89 -19.10
C SER A 43 3.84 10.54 -20.52
N THR A 44 4.34 11.52 -21.27
CA THR A 44 5.04 11.31 -22.56
C THR A 44 6.48 10.83 -22.38
N GLU A 45 7.00 10.89 -21.17
CA GLU A 45 8.32 10.36 -20.80
C GLU A 45 8.17 8.98 -20.14
N PRO A 46 9.17 8.09 -20.28
CA PRO A 46 9.20 6.85 -19.52
C PRO A 46 9.26 7.14 -18.02
N VAL A 47 8.64 6.29 -17.21
CA VAL A 47 8.63 6.45 -15.75
C VAL A 47 9.23 5.21 -15.11
N ARG A 48 10.25 5.39 -14.27
CA ARG A 48 10.80 4.30 -13.46
C ARG A 48 10.15 4.31 -12.09
N PHE A 49 9.77 3.15 -11.55
CA PHE A 49 9.16 3.06 -10.24
C PHE A 49 9.57 1.82 -9.45
N PHE A 50 9.33 1.86 -8.15
CA PHE A 50 9.33 0.72 -7.24
C PHE A 50 8.31 0.96 -6.13
N LEU A 51 7.96 -0.10 -5.41
CA LEU A 51 6.95 -0.09 -4.37
C LEU A 51 7.58 -0.60 -3.07
N VAL A 52 7.16 -0.07 -1.93
CA VAL A 52 7.55 -0.56 -0.60
C VAL A 52 6.31 -0.70 0.26
N GLY A 53 6.19 -1.76 1.04
CA GLY A 53 5.04 -1.95 1.92
C GLY A 53 5.01 -3.32 2.57
N GLU A 54 3.87 -3.66 3.17
CA GLU A 54 3.63 -4.96 3.77
C GLU A 54 3.20 -5.97 2.68
N ASN A 55 4.00 -7.02 2.48
CA ASN A 55 3.70 -8.08 1.52
C ASN A 55 2.70 -9.10 2.09
N GLN A 56 2.31 -10.09 1.29
CA GLN A 56 1.37 -11.15 1.68
C GLN A 56 1.80 -12.03 2.87
N TYR A 57 3.05 -11.92 3.33
CA TYR A 57 3.58 -12.64 4.48
C TYR A 57 3.64 -11.77 5.75
N GLY A 58 3.20 -10.51 5.68
CA GLY A 58 3.30 -9.54 6.78
C GLY A 58 4.67 -8.87 6.88
N ASP A 59 5.57 -9.07 5.91
CA ASP A 59 6.91 -8.48 5.92
C ASP A 59 6.92 -7.13 5.19
N TRP A 60 7.64 -6.17 5.76
CA TRP A 60 7.89 -4.89 5.10
C TRP A 60 9.02 -5.01 4.09
N VAL A 61 8.71 -4.99 2.79
CA VAL A 61 9.67 -5.25 1.70
C VAL A 61 9.55 -4.24 0.57
N GLY A 62 10.60 -4.14 -0.24
CA GLY A 62 10.62 -3.35 -1.48
C GLY A 62 10.55 -4.24 -2.72
N SER A 63 9.86 -3.78 -3.76
CA SER A 63 9.91 -4.40 -5.07
C SER A 63 11.22 -4.11 -5.79
N ARG A 64 11.51 -4.89 -6.83
CA ARG A 64 12.48 -4.45 -7.85
C ARG A 64 12.03 -3.15 -8.54
N PHE A 65 12.94 -2.56 -9.29
CA PHE A 65 12.59 -1.46 -10.20
C PHE A 65 11.84 -1.97 -11.44
N TRP A 66 10.93 -1.13 -11.90
CA TRP A 66 10.12 -1.33 -13.09
C TRP A 66 10.12 -0.05 -13.92
N ASP A 67 9.95 -0.20 -15.23
CA ASP A 67 9.82 0.92 -16.16
C ASP A 67 8.44 0.89 -16.80
N ILE A 68 7.81 2.05 -16.92
CA ILE A 68 6.54 2.29 -17.60
C ILE A 68 6.87 3.01 -18.90
N PRO A 69 6.48 2.46 -20.07
CA PRO A 69 6.66 3.16 -21.33
C PRO A 69 5.80 4.43 -21.37
N PRO A 70 6.16 5.43 -22.20
CA PRO A 70 5.33 6.61 -22.42
C PRO A 70 3.86 6.25 -22.68
N LYS A 71 2.95 6.90 -21.94
CA LYS A 71 1.49 6.69 -22.02
C LYS A 71 1.05 5.23 -21.82
N GLY A 72 1.83 4.44 -21.09
CA GLY A 72 1.61 3.01 -20.92
C GLY A 72 1.34 2.58 -19.48
N CYS A 73 1.34 1.26 -19.29
CA CYS A 73 1.22 0.62 -17.98
C CYS A 73 2.22 -0.53 -17.84
N THR A 74 2.66 -0.76 -16.62
CA THR A 74 3.49 -1.91 -16.25
C THR A 74 2.94 -2.59 -15.00
N SER A 75 2.77 -3.91 -15.07
CA SER A 75 2.37 -4.73 -13.91
C SER A 75 3.60 -5.17 -13.14
N ALA A 76 3.62 -4.87 -11.84
CA ALA A 76 4.63 -5.35 -10.89
C ALA A 76 4.31 -6.80 -10.49
N LYS A 77 4.44 -7.71 -11.45
CA LYS A 77 4.17 -9.15 -11.27
C LYS A 77 5.11 -9.75 -10.23
N ASP A 78 4.65 -10.82 -9.58
CA ASP A 78 5.36 -11.57 -8.55
C ASP A 78 5.59 -10.82 -7.22
N TYR A 79 5.00 -9.63 -7.07
CA TYR A 79 4.92 -8.89 -5.81
C TYR A 79 3.46 -8.74 -5.42
N TRP A 80 3.14 -9.15 -4.19
CA TRP A 80 1.79 -9.15 -3.64
C TRP A 80 1.77 -8.33 -2.36
N TRP A 81 0.79 -7.45 -2.24
CA TRP A 81 0.65 -6.52 -1.13
C TRP A 81 -0.70 -6.68 -0.47
N HIS A 82 -0.77 -6.48 0.84
CA HIS A 82 -2.04 -6.52 1.56
C HIS A 82 -3.00 -5.43 1.08
N ALA A 83 -4.19 -5.84 0.68
CA ALA A 83 -5.27 -4.91 0.38
C ALA A 83 -5.82 -4.30 1.69
N GLY A 84 -6.28 -3.05 1.61
CA GLY A 84 -6.66 -2.24 2.77
C GLY A 84 -5.48 -1.54 3.45
N ARG A 85 -4.26 -1.74 2.95
CA ARG A 85 -3.03 -1.10 3.44
C ARG A 85 -2.45 -0.14 2.41
N SER A 86 -1.58 0.75 2.88
CA SER A 86 -0.82 1.64 2.01
C SER A 86 0.49 1.00 1.58
N VAL A 87 0.85 1.21 0.32
CA VAL A 87 2.21 1.05 -0.18
C VAL A 87 2.85 2.43 -0.38
N GLU A 88 4.14 2.54 -0.12
CA GLU A 88 4.94 3.65 -0.60
C GLU A 88 5.19 3.45 -2.09
N PHE A 89 4.70 4.38 -2.89
CA PHE A 89 4.87 4.38 -4.32
C PHE A 89 5.95 5.38 -4.73
N HIS A 90 7.13 4.87 -5.07
CA HIS A 90 8.29 5.66 -5.47
C HIS A 90 8.41 5.65 -6.98
N HIS A 91 8.45 6.84 -7.60
CA HIS A 91 8.52 6.96 -9.06
C HIS A 91 9.42 8.11 -9.50
N ARG A 92 9.96 8.00 -10.71
CA ARG A 92 10.86 8.98 -11.31
C ARG A 92 10.51 9.21 -12.76
N LYS A 93 10.29 10.47 -13.11
CA LYS A 93 10.36 10.96 -14.49
C LYS A 93 11.76 11.56 -14.74
N PRO A 94 12.32 11.47 -15.95
CA PRO A 94 13.58 12.13 -16.29
C PRO A 94 13.57 13.63 -15.98
N SER A 95 12.48 14.32 -16.31
CA SER A 95 12.32 15.77 -16.10
C SER A 95 12.17 16.21 -14.64
N THR A 96 11.51 15.41 -13.77
CA THR A 96 11.17 15.84 -12.40
C THR A 96 11.95 15.15 -11.29
N GLY A 97 12.75 14.14 -11.61
CA GLY A 97 13.46 13.35 -10.61
C GLY A 97 12.55 12.41 -9.80
N TRP A 98 13.09 11.88 -8.70
CA TRP A 98 12.39 10.96 -7.80
C TRP A 98 11.34 11.69 -6.96
N ARG A 99 10.18 11.04 -6.83
CA ARG A 99 9.06 11.43 -5.98
C ARG A 99 8.52 10.18 -5.30
N TRP A 100 7.89 10.35 -4.15
CA TRP A 100 7.20 9.28 -3.47
C TRP A 100 5.84 9.76 -2.95
N GLU A 101 4.90 8.84 -2.85
CA GLU A 101 3.58 9.08 -2.28
C GLU A 101 3.02 7.78 -1.70
N ALA A 102 2.25 7.86 -0.61
CA ALA A 102 1.53 6.72 -0.09
C ALA A 102 0.28 6.44 -0.95
N ARG A 103 0.08 5.20 -1.35
CA ARG A 103 -1.09 4.75 -2.12
C ARG A 103 -1.79 3.62 -1.38
N ILE A 104 -3.06 3.82 -1.05
CA ILE A 104 -3.90 2.78 -0.45
C ILE A 104 -4.32 1.80 -1.54
N ILE A 105 -4.11 0.51 -1.28
CA ILE A 105 -4.68 -0.56 -2.07
C ILE A 105 -6.08 -0.79 -1.54
N SER A 106 -7.13 -0.42 -2.27
CA SER A 106 -8.50 -0.57 -1.79
C SER A 106 -8.90 -2.05 -1.73
N ALA A 107 -9.22 -2.55 -0.52
CA ALA A 107 -9.73 -3.91 -0.33
C ALA A 107 -11.14 -4.12 -0.92
N ASN A 108 -11.87 -3.05 -1.18
CA ASN A 108 -13.21 -3.08 -1.78
C ASN A 108 -13.14 -3.17 -3.30
N ASP A 109 -12.10 -2.62 -3.92
CA ASP A 109 -11.95 -2.54 -5.38
C ASP A 109 -11.10 -3.68 -5.96
N VAL A 110 -10.62 -4.59 -5.12
CA VAL A 110 -9.80 -5.73 -5.54
C VAL A 110 -10.28 -7.04 -4.91
N ARG A 111 -10.22 -8.11 -5.70
CA ARG A 111 -10.35 -9.48 -5.23
C ARG A 111 -9.01 -10.00 -4.73
N ASP A 112 -9.02 -11.01 -3.86
CA ASP A 112 -7.78 -11.70 -3.49
C ASP A 112 -7.11 -12.33 -4.72
N GLY A 113 -5.79 -12.24 -4.81
CA GLY A 113 -5.01 -12.60 -5.99
C GLY A 113 -5.26 -11.69 -7.21
N GLY A 114 -5.92 -10.55 -7.02
CA GLY A 114 -6.26 -9.59 -8.08
C GLY A 114 -5.10 -8.67 -8.49
N GLU A 115 -5.38 -7.82 -9.47
CA GLU A 115 -4.51 -6.73 -9.89
C GLU A 115 -5.21 -5.40 -9.58
N TYR A 116 -4.56 -4.52 -8.82
CA TYR A 116 -5.04 -3.18 -8.49
C TYR A 116 -4.28 -2.13 -9.32
N THR A 117 -5.02 -1.23 -9.97
CA THR A 117 -4.42 -0.23 -10.88
C THR A 117 -4.19 1.10 -10.17
N ILE A 118 -2.95 1.58 -10.23
CA ILE A 118 -2.52 2.91 -9.77
C ILE A 118 -2.24 3.78 -10.99
N TRP A 119 -2.72 5.02 -10.97
CA TRP A 119 -2.45 6.00 -12.02
C TRP A 119 -1.45 7.06 -11.56
N ILE A 120 -0.49 7.37 -12.43
CA ILE A 120 0.44 8.48 -12.32
C ILE A 120 0.03 9.56 -13.32
N GLY A 121 -0.12 10.80 -12.83
CA GLY A 121 -0.38 11.98 -13.65
C GLY A 121 0.78 12.32 -14.57
#